data_AF-A0AAD6ZEN5-F1
#
_entry.id   AF-A0AAD6ZEN5-F1
#
_cell.length_a   1.000
_cell.length_b   1.000
_cell.length_c   1.000
_cell.angle_alpha   90.00
_cell.angle_beta   90.00
_cell.angle_gamma   90.00
#
_symmetry.space_group_name_H-M   'P 1'
#
loop_
_entity.id
_entity.type
_entity.pdbx_description
1 polymer ?
#
loop_
_entity_poly.entity_id
_entity_poly.type
_entity_poly.pdbx_seq_one_letter_code
_entity_poly.pdbx_strand_id
1 'polypeptide(L)'
;MKMSEGTANLKRTSQQCNNRCGVVDTDGDTSKNAQQDLFRSVSRYTPAHHRALITLRCAVSHRPFNMVRDNFYLEEVELLQPGTIVRSPESVSKDVQTLYQEGSKRVKEYFKV
;
A
#
# COMPACT_ATOMS: atom_id res chain seq x y z
N MET A 1 -30.19 -5.86 -34.75
CA MET A 1 -29.54 -7.00 -34.06
C MET A 1 -30.28 -7.27 -32.75
N LYS A 2 -30.92 -8.44 -32.60
CA LYS A 2 -31.54 -8.85 -31.33
C LYS A 2 -30.43 -9.39 -30.41
N MET A 3 -30.07 -8.65 -29.36
CA MET A 3 -29.22 -9.17 -28.30
C MET A 3 -30.05 -10.20 -27.51
N SER A 4 -29.63 -11.46 -27.49
CA SER A 4 -30.24 -12.51 -26.67
C SER A 4 -30.20 -12.11 -25.19
N GLU A 5 -31.27 -12.39 -24.44
CA GLU A 5 -31.48 -12.02 -23.03
C GLU A 5 -30.31 -12.36 -22.08
N GLY A 6 -29.42 -13.28 -22.46
CA GLY A 6 -28.22 -13.65 -21.72
C GLY A 6 -27.25 -12.49 -21.41
N THR A 7 -27.08 -11.51 -22.31
CA THR A 7 -26.15 -10.38 -22.04
C THR A 7 -26.70 -9.40 -21.00
N ALA A 8 -28.03 -9.33 -20.85
CA ALA A 8 -28.67 -8.46 -19.86
C ALA A 8 -28.47 -9.00 -18.43
N ASN A 9 -28.54 -10.33 -18.27
CA ASN A 9 -28.28 -10.97 -16.98
C ASN A 9 -26.83 -10.78 -16.54
N LEU A 10 -25.86 -10.90 -17.45
CA LEU A 10 -24.45 -10.70 -17.14
C LEU A 10 -24.15 -9.26 -16.67
N LYS A 11 -24.73 -8.26 -17.34
CA LYS A 11 -24.62 -6.85 -16.92
C LYS A 11 -25.25 -6.63 -15.54
N ARG A 12 -26.43 -7.19 -15.30
CA ARG A 12 -27.13 -7.08 -14.01
C ARG A 12 -26.32 -7.71 -12.88
N THR A 13 -25.76 -8.90 -13.07
CA THR A 13 -24.92 -9.56 -12.06
C THR A 13 -23.63 -8.79 -11.80
N SER A 14 -23.02 -8.20 -12.84
CA SER A 14 -21.83 -7.35 -12.70
C SER A 14 -22.12 -6.09 -11.89
N GLN A 15 -23.22 -5.39 -12.18
CA GLN A 15 -23.64 -4.20 -11.43
C GLN A 15 -23.97 -4.54 -9.97
N GLN A 16 -24.61 -5.68 -9.73
CA GLN A 16 -24.92 -6.14 -8.37
C GLN A 16 -23.65 -6.45 -7.56
N CYS A 17 -22.62 -6.97 -8.23
CA CYS A 17 -21.30 -7.18 -7.64
C CYS A 17 -20.61 -5.84 -7.32
N ASN A 18 -20.56 -4.91 -8.29
CA ASN A 18 -19.98 -3.58 -8.10
C ASN A 18 -20.63 -2.84 -6.91
N ASN A 19 -21.96 -2.90 -6.79
CA ASN A 19 -22.70 -2.31 -5.67
C ASN A 19 -22.34 -2.95 -4.33
N ARG A 20 -22.16 -4.29 -4.27
CA ARG A 20 -21.71 -4.98 -3.06
C ARG A 20 -20.27 -4.60 -2.67
N CYS A 21 -19.44 -4.34 -3.67
CA CYS A 21 -18.06 -3.90 -3.48
C CYS A 21 -17.92 -2.39 -3.24
N GLY A 22 -19.01 -1.62 -3.26
CA GLY A 22 -18.98 -0.16 -3.07
C GLY A 22 -18.33 0.60 -4.25
N VAL A 23 -18.26 -0.02 -5.42
CA VAL A 23 -17.75 0.61 -6.64
C VAL A 23 -18.86 1.44 -7.24
N VAL A 24 -18.78 2.76 -7.06
CA VAL A 24 -19.68 3.71 -7.72
C VAL A 24 -19.19 3.89 -9.15
N ASP A 25 -19.96 3.40 -10.12
CA ASP A 25 -19.74 3.67 -11.54
C ASP A 25 -20.02 5.17 -11.78
N THR A 26 -19.02 6.01 -11.51
CA THR A 26 -19.04 7.43 -11.90
C THR A 26 -18.55 7.53 -13.33
N ASP A 27 -19.52 7.47 -14.24
CA ASP A 27 -19.34 7.91 -15.63
C ASP A 27 -19.04 9.42 -15.62
N GLY A 28 -17.76 9.78 -15.58
CA GLY A 28 -17.30 11.15 -15.80
C GLY A 28 -16.18 11.61 -14.86
N ASP A 29 -14.94 11.56 -15.36
CA ASP A 29 -13.76 12.41 -15.07
C ASP A 29 -13.44 12.86 -13.63
N THR A 30 -14.01 12.24 -12.60
CA THR A 30 -13.73 12.57 -11.18
C THR A 30 -12.56 11.74 -10.63
N SER A 31 -12.26 10.59 -11.24
CA SER A 31 -11.18 9.69 -10.82
C SER A 31 -9.78 10.31 -10.96
N LYS A 32 -9.57 11.18 -11.95
CA LYS A 32 -8.29 11.84 -12.19
C LYS A 32 -7.93 12.80 -11.05
N ASN A 33 -8.88 13.57 -10.55
CA ASN A 33 -8.63 14.56 -9.49
C ASN A 33 -8.59 13.91 -8.10
N ALA A 34 -9.42 12.89 -7.84
CA ALA A 34 -9.37 12.12 -6.59
C ALA A 34 -8.08 11.31 -6.45
N GLN A 35 -7.57 10.71 -7.54
CA GLN A 35 -6.25 10.06 -7.53
C GLN A 35 -5.12 11.08 -7.37
N GLN A 36 -5.22 12.27 -7.98
CA GLN A 36 -4.20 13.32 -7.87
C GLN A 36 -4.08 13.87 -6.44
N ASP A 37 -5.19 14.11 -5.73
CA ASP A 37 -5.16 14.59 -4.34
C ASP A 37 -4.66 13.51 -3.35
N LEU A 38 -4.98 12.24 -3.59
CA LEU A 38 -4.42 11.12 -2.83
C LEU A 38 -2.91 11.00 -3.08
N PHE A 39 -2.47 11.15 -4.33
CA PHE A 39 -1.05 11.15 -4.67
C PHE A 39 -0.31 12.35 -4.05
N ARG A 40 -0.94 13.53 -4.01
CA ARG A 40 -0.36 14.76 -3.44
C ARG A 40 -0.24 14.73 -1.92
N SER A 41 -1.18 14.07 -1.24
CA SER A 41 -1.12 13.82 0.20
C SER A 41 -0.17 12.68 0.58
N VAL A 42 -0.06 11.64 -0.26
CA VAL A 42 0.95 10.57 -0.16
C VAL A 42 2.37 11.09 -0.47
N SER A 43 2.49 12.13 -1.29
CA SER A 43 3.79 12.68 -1.73
C SER A 43 4.50 13.56 -0.68
N ARG A 44 3.89 13.82 0.49
CA ARG A 44 4.57 14.55 1.57
C ARG A 44 5.28 13.56 2.49
N TYR A 45 6.57 13.80 2.69
CA TYR A 45 7.36 13.05 3.65
C TYR A 45 6.68 13.06 5.03
N THR A 46 6.49 11.88 5.61
CA THR A 46 6.17 11.73 7.02
C THR A 46 7.09 10.66 7.63
N PRO A 47 7.54 10.83 8.89
CA PRO A 47 8.40 9.84 9.53
C PRO A 47 7.77 8.44 9.61
N ALA A 48 6.44 8.38 9.80
CA ALA A 48 5.69 7.12 9.84
C ALA A 48 5.71 6.40 8.48
N HIS A 49 5.52 7.15 7.39
CA HIS A 49 5.59 6.59 6.04
C HIS A 49 7.02 6.12 5.73
N HIS A 50 8.03 6.94 5.99
CA HIS A 50 9.43 6.55 5.78
C HIS A 50 9.80 5.26 6.53
N ARG A 51 9.39 5.14 7.80
CA ARG A 51 9.53 3.92 8.60
C ARG A 51 8.83 2.72 7.95
N ALA A 52 7.60 2.89 7.46
CA ALA A 52 6.87 1.82 6.80
C ALA A 52 7.59 1.35 5.52
N LEU A 53 8.13 2.26 4.71
CA LEU A 53 8.89 1.92 3.51
C LEU A 53 10.16 1.15 3.80
N ILE A 54 10.93 1.55 4.83
CA ILE A 54 12.12 0.81 5.26
C ILE A 54 11.74 -0.61 5.68
N THR A 55 10.68 -0.73 6.49
CA THR A 55 10.19 -2.01 7.01
C THR A 55 9.78 -2.94 5.87
N LEU A 56 9.01 -2.43 4.91
CA LEU A 56 8.59 -3.17 3.71
C LEU A 56 9.79 -3.55 2.84
N ARG A 57 10.74 -2.64 2.63
CA ARG A 57 11.96 -2.91 1.85
C ARG A 57 12.77 -4.05 2.48
N CYS A 58 12.87 -4.11 3.81
CA CYS A 58 13.51 -5.22 4.52
C CYS A 58 12.74 -6.53 4.37
N ALA A 59 11.42 -6.49 4.58
CA ALA A 59 10.56 -7.68 4.54
C ALA A 59 10.44 -8.30 3.14
N VAL A 60 10.30 -7.49 2.10
CA VAL A 60 10.07 -7.95 0.72
C VAL A 60 11.37 -8.37 0.04
N SER A 61 12.45 -7.59 0.21
CA SER A 61 13.72 -7.87 -0.46
C SER A 61 14.71 -8.68 0.40
N HIS A 62 14.26 -9.17 1.56
CA HIS A 62 15.10 -9.91 2.51
C HIS A 62 16.41 -9.18 2.86
N ARG A 63 16.36 -7.85 2.97
CA ARG A 63 17.54 -7.04 3.26
C ARG A 63 17.88 -7.07 4.75
N PRO A 64 19.17 -7.05 5.11
CA PRO A 64 19.59 -6.98 6.51
C PRO A 64 19.20 -5.64 7.11
N PHE A 65 18.76 -5.62 8.38
CA PHE A 65 18.33 -4.40 9.06
C PHE A 65 19.44 -3.36 9.19
N ASN A 66 20.70 -3.79 9.19
CA ASN A 66 21.87 -2.90 9.19
C ASN A 66 21.98 -2.02 7.94
N MET A 67 21.19 -2.27 6.89
CA MET A 67 21.15 -1.40 5.70
C MET A 67 20.84 0.07 6.04
N VAL A 68 20.14 0.34 7.15
CA VAL A 68 19.83 1.71 7.57
C VAL A 68 21.04 2.46 8.14
N ARG A 69 22.15 1.76 8.40
CA ARG A 69 23.45 2.34 8.81
C ARG A 69 24.45 2.41 7.65
N ASP A 70 24.05 1.99 6.46
CA ASP A 70 24.89 2.08 5.28
C ASP A 70 25.12 3.56 4.90
N ASN A 71 26.36 3.94 4.63
CA ASN A 71 26.71 5.33 4.35
C ASN A 71 25.99 5.86 3.10
N PHE A 72 25.87 5.04 2.04
CA PHE A 72 25.19 5.46 0.83
C PHE A 72 23.69 5.58 1.04
N TYR A 73 23.10 4.75 1.92
CA TYR A 73 21.71 4.91 2.32
C TYR A 73 21.48 6.21 3.11
N LEU A 74 22.39 6.55 4.03
CA LEU A 74 22.31 7.81 4.78
C LEU A 74 22.47 9.02 3.86
N GLU A 75 23.42 8.98 2.91
CA GLU A 75 23.59 10.01 1.89
C GLU A 75 22.37 10.14 0.97
N GLU A 76 21.76 9.02 0.56
CA GLU A 76 20.50 9.03 -0.21
C GLU A 76 19.39 9.74 0.57
N VAL A 77 19.21 9.39 1.85
CA VAL A 77 18.19 9.99 2.71
C VAL A 77 18.44 11.48 2.92
N GLU A 78 19.69 11.89 3.15
CA GLU A 78 20.04 13.30 3.33
C GLU A 78 19.84 14.11 2.03
N LEU A 79 20.17 13.53 0.87
CA LEU A 79 19.97 14.17 -0.43
C LEU A 79 18.47 14.38 -0.74
N LEU A 80 17.63 13.41 -0.39
CA LEU A 80 16.19 13.46 -0.67
C LEU A 80 15.41 14.28 0.38
N GLN A 81 15.78 14.17 1.65
CA GLN A 81 15.10 14.83 2.76
C GLN A 81 16.10 15.17 3.88
N PRO A 82 16.75 16.35 3.81
CA PRO A 82 17.77 16.78 4.76
C PRO A 82 17.29 16.77 6.21
N GLY A 83 18.15 16.35 7.13
CA GLY A 83 17.85 16.32 8.57
C GLY A 83 16.90 15.20 9.01
N THR A 84 16.68 14.19 8.17
CA THR A 84 15.87 13.03 8.50
C THR A 84 16.59 12.12 9.49
N ILE A 85 15.97 11.87 10.65
CA ILE A 85 16.49 10.91 11.63
C ILE A 85 16.12 9.49 11.19
N VAL A 86 17.12 8.75 10.72
CA VAL A 86 16.96 7.33 10.36
C VAL A 86 16.86 6.47 11.63
N ARG A 87 15.93 5.51 11.61
CA ARG A 87 15.70 4.56 12.72
C ARG A 87 16.87 3.61 12.88
N SER A 88 17.06 3.12 14.12
CA SER A 88 18.07 2.12 14.41
C SER A 88 17.71 0.75 13.80
N PRO A 89 18.69 -0.10 13.43
CA PRO A 89 18.45 -1.45 12.90
C PRO A 89 17.56 -2.30 13.80
N GLU A 90 17.74 -2.20 15.13
CA GLU A 90 16.98 -2.95 16.13
C GLU A 90 15.50 -2.53 16.11
N SER A 91 15.25 -1.24 15.86
CA SER A 91 13.90 -0.72 15.70
C SER A 91 13.23 -1.23 14.44
N VAL A 92 13.96 -1.27 13.31
CA VAL A 92 13.46 -1.84 12.05
C VAL A 92 13.14 -3.33 12.21
N SER A 93 13.98 -4.09 12.92
CA SER A 93 13.71 -5.50 13.23
C SER A 93 12.39 -5.70 13.96
N LYS A 94 12.11 -4.87 14.99
CA LYS A 94 10.84 -4.92 15.73
C LYS A 94 9.65 -4.57 14.84
N ASP A 95 9.83 -3.59 13.97
CA ASP A 95 8.79 -3.15 13.02
C ASP A 95 8.43 -4.27 12.04
N VAL A 96 9.43 -4.97 11.50
CA VAL A 96 9.23 -6.12 10.61
C VAL A 96 8.55 -7.27 11.35
N GLN A 97 8.97 -7.57 12.58
CA GLN A 97 8.34 -8.61 13.39
C GLN A 97 6.85 -8.30 13.64
N THR A 98 6.54 -7.04 13.96
CA THR A 98 5.16 -6.57 14.18
C THR A 98 4.34 -6.71 12.89
N LEU A 99 4.91 -6.33 11.75
CA LEU A 99 4.28 -6.47 10.44
C LEU A 99 3.91 -7.93 10.14
N TYR A 100 4.82 -8.88 10.39
CA TYR A 100 4.54 -10.30 10.20
C TYR A 100 3.47 -10.84 11.16
N GLN A 101 3.50 -10.43 12.43
CA GLN A 101 2.50 -10.84 13.41
C GLN A 101 1.09 -10.38 13.00
N GLU A 102 0.93 -9.10 12.65
CA GLU A 102 -0.36 -8.57 12.22
C GLU A 102 -0.81 -9.14 10.87
N GLY A 103 0.13 -9.31 9.93
CA GLY A 103 -0.13 -9.95 8.65
C GLY A 103 -0.62 -11.39 8.83
N SER A 104 0.01 -12.17 9.72
CA SER A 104 -0.37 -13.55 9.99
C SER A 104 -1.78 -13.68 10.57
N LYS A 105 -2.22 -12.73 11.42
CA LYS A 105 -3.59 -12.69 11.95
C LYS A 105 -4.61 -12.54 10.82
N ARG A 106 -4.35 -11.62 9.88
CA ARG A 106 -5.22 -11.38 8.72
C ARG A 106 -5.27 -12.59 7.80
N VAL A 107 -4.13 -13.20 7.53
CA VAL A 107 -4.05 -14.42 6.72
C VAL A 107 -4.82 -15.57 7.39
N LYS A 108 -4.64 -15.76 8.70
CA LYS A 108 -5.38 -16.77 9.46
C LYS A 108 -6.88 -16.55 9.40
N GLU A 109 -7.34 -15.32 9.54
CA GLU A 109 -8.76 -14.97 9.45
C GLU A 109 -9.32 -15.26 8.06
N TYR A 110 -8.57 -14.95 6.99
CA TYR A 110 -8.97 -15.26 5.62
C TYR A 110 -9.19 -16.76 5.38
N PHE A 111 -8.37 -17.62 6.02
CA PHE A 111 -8.46 -19.07 5.90
C PHE A 111 -9.39 -19.74 6.92
N LYS A 112 -10.03 -18.99 7.83
CA LYS A 112 -11.15 -19.52 8.62
C LYS A 112 -12.38 -19.57 7.73
N VAL A 113 -12.52 -20.66 6.98
CA VAL A 113 -13.74 -21.07 6.28
C VAL A 113 -14.53 -22.02 7.15
#